data_AF-A0A212JIQ5-F1
#
_entry.id   AF-A0A212JIQ5-F1
#
_cell.length_a   1.000
_cell.length_b   1.000
_cell.length_c   1.000
_cell.angle_alpha   90.00
_cell.angle_beta   90.00
_cell.angle_gamma   90.00
#
_symmetry.space_group_name_H-M   'P 1'
#
loop_
_entity.id
_entity.type
_entity.pdbx_description
1 polymer ?
#
loop_
_entity_poly.entity_id
_entity_poly.type
_entity_poly.pdbx_seq_one_letter_code
_entity_poly.pdbx_strand_id
1 'polypeptide(L)' 'MVLFIYAWAGYWAAGQVLYKNKIVFRKFGVLFFEKLILGIFLGWILIPIALIRIIFGV' A
#
# COMPACT_ATOMS: atom_id res chain seq x y z
N MET A 1 18.87 5.38 1.48
CA MET A 1 17.97 6.29 0.73
C MET A 1 16.85 5.54 0.01
N VAL A 2 17.18 4.63 -0.93
CA VAL A 2 16.19 3.97 -1.82
C VAL A 2 15.19 3.07 -1.07
N LEU A 3 15.63 2.35 -0.04
CA LEU A 3 14.76 1.47 0.76
C LEU A 3 13.63 2.22 1.48
N PHE A 4 13.88 3.44 1.96
CA PHE A 4 12.86 4.26 2.61
C PHE A 4 11.81 4.75 1.61
N ILE A 5 12.25 5.14 0.41
CA ILE A 5 11.35 5.55 -0.69
C ILE A 5 10.48 4.36 -1.11
N TYR A 6 11.07 3.17 -1.22
CA TYR A 6 10.35 1.96 -1.56
C TYR A 6 9.35 1.56 -0.48
N ALA A 7 9.74 1.61 0.80
CA ALA A 7 8.83 1.32 1.91
C ALA A 7 7.66 2.31 1.98
N TRP A 8 7.92 3.60 1.75
CA TRP A 8 6.88 4.64 1.71
C TRP A 8 5.93 4.44 0.52
N ALA A 9 6.47 4.20 -0.68
CA ALA A 9 5.69 3.94 -1.88
C ALA A 9 4.86 2.64 -1.75
N GLY A 10 5.45 1.60 -1.18
CA GLY A 10 4.77 0.33 -0.89
C GLY A 10 3.64 0.49 0.12
N TYR A 11 3.86 1.24 1.20
CA TYR A 11 2.83 1.55 2.20
C TYR A 11 1.65 2.31 1.58
N TRP A 12 1.93 3.32 0.76
CA TRP A 12 0.92 4.10 0.05
C TRP A 12 0.14 3.25 -0.97
N ALA A 13 0.86 2.44 -1.76
CA ALA A 13 0.28 1.54 -2.74
C ALA A 13 -0.61 0.47 -2.10
N ALA A 14 -0.18 -0.12 -0.98
CA ALA A 14 -1.02 -1.02 -0.19
C ALA A 14 -2.33 -0.33 0.22
N GLY A 15 -2.27 0.92 0.68
CA GLY A 15 -3.44 1.75 0.98
C GLY A 15 -4.40 1.93 -0.21
N GLN A 16 -3.87 2.26 -1.39
CA GLN A 16 -4.65 2.52 -2.60
C GLN A 16 -5.20 1.25 -3.29
N VAL A 17 -4.51 0.12 -3.17
CA VAL A 17 -4.90 -1.11 -3.87
C VAL A 17 -5.81 -1.98 -3.00
N LEU A 18 -5.43 -2.19 -1.73
CA LEU A 18 -6.08 -3.16 -0.85
C LEU A 18 -7.14 -2.52 0.06
N TYR A 19 -6.92 -1.25 0.44
CA TYR A 19 -7.75 -0.57 1.44
C TYR A 19 -8.59 0.59 0.88
N LYS A 20 -8.52 0.87 -0.43
CA LYS A 20 -9.38 1.87 -1.08
C LYS A 20 -10.84 1.46 -0.88
N ASN A 21 -11.61 2.35 -0.26
CA ASN A 21 -13.04 2.21 0.03
C ASN A 21 -13.43 1.05 0.98
N LYS A 22 -12.50 0.52 1.79
CA LYS A 22 -12.80 -0.49 2.81
C LYS A 22 -12.65 0.09 4.21
N ILE A 23 -13.73 0.06 4.99
CA ILE A 23 -13.70 0.37 6.42
C ILE A 23 -13.16 -0.88 7.14
N VAL A 24 -11.86 -0.89 7.42
CA VAL A 24 -11.21 -2.03 8.08
C VAL A 24 -11.15 -1.79 9.59
N PHE A 25 -12.03 -2.45 10.33
CA PHE A 25 -12.00 -2.52 11.78
C PHE A 25 -10.91 -3.51 12.23
N ARG A 26 -9.68 -3.01 12.44
CA ARG A 26 -8.60 -3.75 13.12
C ARG A 26 -8.13 -2.98 14.35
N LYS A 27 -7.51 -3.69 15.30
CA LYS A 27 -6.86 -3.09 16.46
C LYS A 27 -5.89 -1.98 16.04
N PHE A 28 -5.86 -0.90 16.82
CA PHE A 28 -4.96 0.23 16.62
C PHE A 28 -3.52 -0.27 16.41
N GLY A 29 -2.86 0.15 15.34
CA GLY A 29 -1.50 -0.26 14.97
C GLY A 29 -1.37 -1.51 14.09
N VAL A 30 -2.29 -2.48 14.18
CA VAL A 30 -2.23 -3.71 13.34
C VAL A 30 -2.40 -3.37 11.86
N LEU A 31 -3.30 -2.42 11.54
CA LEU A 31 -3.50 -1.94 10.17
C LEU A 31 -2.24 -1.27 9.60
N PHE A 32 -1.46 -0.60 10.46
CA PHE A 32 -0.23 0.08 10.06
C PHE A 32 0.85 -0.96 9.71
N PHE A 33 1.10 -1.91 10.61
CA PHE A 33 2.07 -2.98 10.38
C PHE A 33 1.71 -3.85 9.19
N GLU A 34 0.43 -4.18 9.02
CA GLU A 34 -0.02 -4.99 7.89
C GLU A 34 0.18 -4.28 6.55
N LYS A 35 -0.15 -2.98 6.45
CA LYS A 35 0.14 -2.16 5.25
C LYS A 35 1.63 -2.05 4.99
N LEU A 36 2.45 -1.96 6.03
CA LEU A 36 3.90 -1.83 5.92
C LEU A 36 4.55 -3.14 5.49
N ILE A 37 4.13 -4.27 6.06
CA ILE A 37 4.56 -5.62 5.66
C ILE A 37 4.12 -5.91 4.22
N LEU A 38 2.83 -5.71 3.91
CA LEU A 38 2.33 -5.89 2.54
C LEU A 38 3.02 -4.95 1.55
N GLY A 39 3.29 -3.71 1.92
CA GLY A 39 4.03 -2.75 1.11
C GLY A 39 5.49 -3.14 0.86
N ILE A 40 6.15 -3.79 1.82
CA ILE A 40 7.54 -4.26 1.67
C ILE A 40 7.60 -5.55 0.83
N PHE A 41 6.75 -6.53 1.14
CA PHE A 41 6.77 -7.84 0.46
C PHE A 41 6.14 -7.80 -0.94
N LEU A 42 5.04 -7.06 -1.10
CA LEU A 42 4.29 -6.96 -2.35
C LEU A 42 4.45 -5.60 -3.03
N GLY A 43 5.32 -4.71 -2.53
CA GLY A 43 5.55 -3.37 -3.09
C GLY A 43 5.83 -3.38 -4.60
N TRP A 44 6.61 -4.36 -5.06
CA TRP A 44 6.99 -4.53 -6.46
C TRP A 44 5.79 -4.73 -7.40
N ILE A 45 4.68 -5.30 -6.91
CA ILE A 45 3.43 -5.47 -7.65
C ILE A 45 2.43 -4.37 -7.29
N LEU A 46 2.33 -4.00 -6.01
CA LEU A 46 1.38 -3.01 -5.51
C LEU A 46 1.66 -1.62 -6.10
N ILE A 47 2.92 -1.20 -6.21
CA ILE A 47 3.29 0.12 -6.74
C ILE A 47 2.85 0.28 -8.21
N PRO A 48 3.14 -0.66 -9.13
CA PRO A 48 2.60 -0.63 -10.49
C PRO A 48 1.06 -0.62 -10.53
N ILE A 49 0.40 -1.47 -9.73
CA ILE A 49 -1.07 -1.53 -9.73
C ILE A 49 -1.68 -0.22 -9.21
N ALA A 50 -1.07 0.40 -8.19
CA ALA A 50 -1.50 1.70 -7.68
C ALA A 50 -1.35 2.80 -8.75
N LEU A 51 -0.24 2.79 -9.50
CA LEU A 51 -0.04 3.70 -10.63
C LEU A 51 -1.08 3.49 -11.73
N ILE A 52 -1.37 2.23 -12.10
CA ILE A 52 -2.41 1.90 -13.08
C ILE A 52 -3.77 2.43 -12.60
N ARG A 53 -4.15 2.22 -11.35
CA ARG A 53 -5.41 2.76 -10.80
C ARG A 53 -5.50 4.28 -10.89
N ILE A 54 -4.39 4.98 -10.66
CA ILE A 54 -4.35 6.45 -10.76
C ILE A 54 -4.45 6.92 -12.21
N ILE A 55 -3.71 6.27 -13.11
CA ILE A 55 -3.69 6.61 -14.54
C ILE A 55 -5.04 6.32 -15.20
N PHE A 56 -5.65 5.18 -14.88
CA PHE A 56 -6.93 4.74 -15.45
C PHE A 56 -8.14 5.22 -14.64
N GLY A 57 -7.94 5.93 -13.52
CA GLY A 57 -9.02 6.49 -12.71
C GLY A 57 -9.93 5.46 -12.01
N VAL A 58 -9.48 4.20 -11.87
CA VAL A 58 -10.26 3.08 -11.28
C VAL A 58 -10.02 2.95 -9.77
#